data_AF-A0A6N7QVT4-F1
#
_entry.id   AF-A0A6N7QVT4-F1
#
_cell.length_a   1.000
_cell.length_b   1.000
_cell.length_c   1.000
_cell.angle_alpha   90.00
_cell.angle_beta   90.00
_cell.angle_gamma   90.00
#
_symmetry.space_group_name_H-M   'P 1'
#
loop_
_entity.id
_entity.type
_entity.pdbx_description
1 polymer ?
#
loop_
_entity_poly.entity_id
_entity_poly.type
_entity_poly.pdbx_seq_one_letter_code
_entity_poly.pdbx_strand_id
1 'polypeptide(L)' 'MTLYEAILECFIEKQKPMTIQEVEIYIGQQYKQKWKDIGTTLADMVPVNYGGNSSSSVPAEYRRLKRLTRGTYTLI' A
#
# COMPACT_ATOMS: atom_id res chain seq x y z
N MET A 1 9.21 8.49 -9.12
CA MET A 1 8.05 7.82 -8.52
C MET A 1 8.50 6.97 -7.34
N THR A 2 7.85 7.11 -6.19
CA THR A 2 8.12 6.36 -4.96
C THR A 2 7.28 5.08 -4.89
N LEU A 3 7.60 4.18 -3.96
CA LEU A 3 6.79 2.98 -3.73
C LEU A 3 5.37 3.35 -3.26
N TYR A 4 5.25 4.41 -2.46
CA TYR A 4 3.96 4.88 -1.95
C TYR A 4 3.04 5.34 -3.09
N GLU A 5 3.59 6.11 -4.04
CA GLU A 5 2.87 6.56 -5.23
C GLU A 5 2.40 5.37 -6.08
N ALA A 6 3.29 4.41 -6.35
CA ALA A 6 2.96 3.20 -7.10
C ALA A 6 1.85 2.36 -6.44
N ILE A 7 1.88 2.25 -5.10
CA ILE A 7 0.84 1.57 -4.32
C ILE A 7 -0.48 2.33 -4.42
N LEU A 8 -0.50 3.65 -4.21
CA LEU A 8 -1.75 4.43 -4.29
C LEU A 8 -2.35 4.38 -5.69
N GLU A 9 -1.54 4.47 -6.74
CA GLU A 9 -2.00 4.34 -8.12
C GLU A 9 -2.64 2.98 -8.37
N CYS A 10 -2.04 1.89 -7.87
CA CYS A 10 -2.64 0.56 -7.93
C CYS A 10 -4.06 0.55 -7.35
N PHE A 11 -4.25 1.12 -6.16
CA PHE A 11 -5.56 1.14 -5.51
C PHE A 11 -6.56 2.07 -6.21
N ILE A 12 -6.11 3.22 -6.70
CA ILE A 12 -6.92 4.17 -7.47
C ILE A 12 -7.41 3.53 -8.77
N GLU A 13 -6.54 2.80 -9.48
CA GLU A 13 -6.92 2.14 -10.74
C GLU A 13 -7.87 0.96 -10.51
N LYS A 14 -7.57 0.10 -9.52
CA LYS A 14 -8.34 -1.13 -9.30
C LYS A 14 -9.66 -0.91 -8.59
N GLN A 15 -9.79 0.13 -7.77
CA GLN A 15 -11.01 0.49 -7.02
C GLN A 15 -11.64 -0.70 -6.26
N LYS A 16 -10.80 -1.62 -5.78
CA LYS A 16 -11.22 -2.80 -5.02
C LYS A 16 -10.21 -3.11 -3.91
N PRO A 17 -10.60 -3.89 -2.89
CA PRO A 17 -9.65 -4.47 -1.97
C PRO A 17 -8.61 -5.33 -2.70
N MET A 18 -7.36 -5.24 -2.28
CA MET A 18 -6.24 -5.95 -2.89
C MET A 18 -5.39 -6.64 -1.82
N THR A 19 -4.91 -7.82 -2.15
CA THR A 19 -3.90 -8.54 -1.37
C THR A 19 -2.50 -7.99 -1.62
N ILE A 20 -1.55 -8.25 -0.71
CA ILE A 20 -0.12 -7.91 -0.91
C ILE A 20 0.38 -8.47 -2.25
N GLN A 21 0.06 -9.72 -2.57
CA GLN A 21 0.49 -10.38 -3.80
C GLN A 21 -0.08 -9.69 -5.06
N GLU A 22 -1.35 -9.32 -5.07
CA GLU A 22 -1.93 -8.60 -6.21
C GLU A 22 -1.27 -7.24 -6.43
N VAL A 23 -0.96 -6.52 -5.33
CA VAL A 23 -0.24 -5.24 -5.39
C VAL A 23 1.19 -5.45 -5.93
N GLU A 24 1.91 -6.45 -5.43
CA GLU A 24 3.26 -6.80 -5.91
C GLU A 24 3.27 -7.12 -7.40
N ILE A 25 2.29 -7.93 -7.87
CA ILE A 25 2.15 -8.28 -9.27
C ILE A 25 1.87 -7.05 -10.12
N TYR A 26 0.88 -6.23 -9.72
CA TYR A 26 0.54 -5.02 -10.47
C TYR A 26 1.73 -4.07 -10.58
N ILE A 27 2.37 -3.75 -9.45
CA ILE A 27 3.51 -2.84 -9.41
C ILE A 27 4.68 -3.40 -10.23
N GLY A 28 4.94 -4.72 -10.16
CA GLY A 28 6.00 -5.34 -10.94
C GLY A 28 5.72 -5.40 -12.45
N GLN A 29 4.45 -5.41 -12.86
CA GLN A 29 4.04 -5.36 -14.27
C GLN A 29 4.11 -3.93 -14.83
N GLN A 30 3.62 -2.95 -14.07
CA GLN A 30 3.61 -1.54 -14.51
C GLN A 30 4.99 -0.91 -14.46
N TYR A 31 5.78 -1.26 -13.44
CA TYR A 31 7.07 -0.64 -13.18
C TYR A 31 8.18 -1.67 -13.32
N LYS A 32 9.06 -1.46 -14.31
CA LYS A 32 10.20 -2.35 -14.61
C LYS A 32 11.34 -2.27 -13.57
N GLN A 33 11.01 -2.02 -12.30
CA GLN A 33 11.97 -1.94 -11.20
C GLN A 33 11.61 -2.92 -10.09
N LYS A 34 12.64 -3.38 -9.36
CA LYS A 34 12.45 -4.27 -8.22
C LYS A 34 12.09 -3.45 -7.00
N TRP A 35 10.87 -3.63 -6.52
CA TRP A 35 10.42 -3.08 -5.26
C TRP A 35 10.62 -4.12 -4.15
N LYS A 36 11.08 -3.66 -2.99
CA LYS A 36 11.23 -4.47 -1.79
C LYS A 36 10.23 -4.00 -0.74
N ASP A 37 9.95 -4.88 0.22
CA ASP A 37 9.19 -4.54 1.44
C ASP A 37 7.81 -3.96 1.16
N ILE A 38 7.14 -4.41 0.09
CA ILE A 38 5.79 -3.97 -0.28
C ILE A 38 4.80 -4.28 0.85
N GLY A 39 4.84 -5.48 1.41
CA GLY A 39 3.98 -5.86 2.55
C GLY A 39 4.16 -4.97 3.78
N THR A 40 5.41 -4.63 4.13
CA THR A 40 5.72 -3.71 5.23
C THR A 40 5.24 -2.30 4.92
N THR A 41 5.49 -1.84 3.69
CA THR A 41 5.07 -0.52 3.22
C THR A 41 3.55 -0.37 3.24
N LEU A 42 2.80 -1.40 2.82
CA LEU A 42 1.34 -1.41 2.90
C LEU A 42 0.84 -1.27 4.34
N ALA A 43 1.49 -1.96 5.29
CA ALA A 43 1.13 -1.86 6.71
C ALA A 43 1.43 -0.46 7.28
N ASP A 44 2.53 0.15 6.85
CA ASP A 44 2.96 1.50 7.24
C ASP A 44 2.11 2.62 6.61
N MET A 45 1.51 2.35 5.45
CA MET A 45 0.54 3.23 4.79
C MET A 45 -0.86 3.16 5.41
N VAL A 46 -1.04 2.39 6.50
CA VAL A 46 -2.27 2.45 7.30
C VAL A 46 -2.10 3.55 8.36
N PRO A 47 -3.00 4.54 8.44
CA PRO A 47 -2.94 5.56 9.47
C PRO A 47 -3.41 5.01 10.84
N VAL A 48 -2.99 5.69 11.92
CA VAL A 48 -3.20 5.23 13.30
C VAL A 48 -4.68 5.01 13.64
N ASN A 49 -5.57 5.89 13.17
CA ASN A 49 -7.01 5.79 13.34
C ASN A 49 -7.66 4.58 12.64
N TYR A 50 -6.94 3.88 11.77
CA TYR A 50 -7.35 2.63 11.12
C TYR A 50 -6.53 1.42 11.60
N GLY A 51 -5.87 1.52 12.76
CA GLY A 51 -5.09 0.44 13.35
C GLY A 51 -3.68 0.28 12.75
N GLY A 52 -3.18 1.33 12.10
CA GLY A 52 -1.80 1.44 11.67
C GLY A 52 -0.83 1.81 12.80
N ASN A 53 0.44 1.96 12.47
CA ASN A 53 1.47 2.31 13.45
C ASN A 53 1.66 3.83 13.60
N SER A 54 2.16 4.24 14.76
CA SER A 54 2.56 5.63 15.03
C SER A 54 4.01 5.90 14.66
N SER A 55 4.84 4.85 14.55
CA SER A 55 6.29 4.95 14.41
C SER A 55 6.82 4.83 12.98
N SER A 56 5.97 4.65 11.96
CA SER A 56 6.44 4.59 10.57
C SER A 56 7.04 5.92 10.12
N SER A 57 8.02 5.85 9.22
CA SER A 57 8.58 6.98 8.49
C SER A 57 7.75 7.40 7.27
N VAL A 58 6.68 6.65 6.93
CA VAL A 58 5.80 7.00 5.81
C VAL A 58 5.09 8.33 6.11
N PRO A 59 5.20 9.34 5.23
CA PRO A 59 4.53 10.63 5.41
C PRO A 59 3.01 10.49 5.48
N ALA A 60 2.36 11.37 6.24
CA ALA A 60 0.93 11.28 6.52
C ALA A 60 0.06 11.31 5.26
N GLU A 61 0.46 12.05 4.23
CA GLU A 61 -0.23 12.15 2.94
C GLU A 61 -0.30 10.82 2.18
N TYR A 62 0.59 9.88 2.47
CA TYR A 62 0.60 8.55 1.86
C TYR A 62 -0.08 7.48 2.72
N ARG A 63 -0.46 7.81 3.97
CA ARG A 63 -1.15 6.88 4.87
C ARG A 63 -2.65 6.80 4.56
N ARG A 64 -2.98 6.28 3.38
CA ARG A 64 -4.34 6.27 2.82
C ARG A 64 -4.91 4.86 2.64
N LEU A 65 -4.42 3.89 3.41
CA LEU A 65 -4.91 2.53 3.35
C LEU A 65 -5.61 2.12 4.64
N LYS A 66 -6.56 1.19 4.51
CA LYS A 66 -7.14 0.45 5.64
C LYS A 66 -6.89 -1.03 5.45
N ARG A 67 -6.38 -1.69 6.49
CA ARG A 67 -6.27 -3.15 6.52
C ARG A 67 -7.64 -3.77 6.79
N LEU A 68 -8.12 -4.64 5.90
CA LEU A 68 -9.38 -5.36 6.07
C LEU A 68 -9.18 -6.67 6.82
N THR A 69 -8.21 -7.47 6.36
CA THR A 69 -7.78 -8.73 6.97
C THR A 69 -6.26 -8.83 6.88
N ARG A 70 -5.66 -9.87 7.44
CA ARG A 70 -4.21 -10.09 7.33
C ARG A 70 -3.80 -10.14 5.85
N GLY A 71 -2.98 -9.18 5.43
CA GLY A 71 -2.45 -9.09 4.07
C GLY A 71 -3.41 -8.55 3.01
N THR A 72 -4.57 -8.02 3.39
CA THR A 72 -5.54 -7.40 2.46
C THR A 72 -5.86 -5.98 2.86
N TYR A 73 -5.81 -5.05 1.90
CA TYR A 73 -5.94 -3.62 2.11
C TYR A 73 -6.94 -2.99 1.13
N THR A 74 -7.45 -1.81 1.48
CA THR A 74 -8.28 -0.95 0.61
C THR A 74 -7.89 0.52 0.78
N LEU A 75 -8.17 1.34 -0.23
CA LEU A 75 -8.04 2.79 -0.15
C LEU A 75 -9.11 3.39 0.79
N ILE A 76 -8.78 4.48 1.49
CA ILE A 76 -9.70 5.32 2.28
C ILE A 76 -9.92 6.70 1.67
#